data_AF-A0A2X3IBC5-F1
#
_entry.id   AF-A0A2X3IBC5-F1
#
_cell.length_a   1.000
_cell.length_b   1.000
_cell.length_c   1.000
_cell.angle_alpha   90.00
_cell.angle_beta   90.00
_cell.angle_gamma   90.00
#
_symmetry.space_group_name_H-M   'P 1'
#
loop_
_entity.id
_entity.type
_entity.pdbx_description
1 polymer ?
#
loop_
_entity_poly.entity_id
_entity_poly.type
_entity_poly.pdbx_seq_one_letter_code
_entity_poly.pdbx_strand_id
1 'polypeptide(L)'
;MPFLFFSIAKGKLPTYILPCFAPLSILMARYALEAAKTGAKALRINGMINLGVGLLGLIAVLVVSPWGFMHRPVWTKIELYKCLLAAIAFAVWALMGWLAMKDSGRRWSLAALCPLGLALLVGFAIPDRVIDSKQPQFLVDIVSESLQPSRYVLTNNVGIAGGLAWELKRSDIIMFDKQGELKYGLDWPDAQGSFVSQAGFADWLAAHRQQGPVSLVLLMDKGESMLDLPLPKPDNAYELGRVVFLQYLPQ
;
A
#
# COMPACT_ATOMS: atom_id res chain seq x y z
N MET A 1 4.10 -20.28 20.69
CA MET A 1 4.42 -21.23 19.60
C MET A 1 4.07 -20.75 18.17
N PRO A 2 3.36 -19.62 17.89
CA PRO A 2 3.24 -19.13 16.51
C PRO A 2 4.49 -18.39 16.00
N PHE A 3 5.18 -17.62 16.85
CA PHE A 3 6.34 -16.81 16.45
C PHE A 3 7.49 -17.62 15.82
N LEU A 4 7.95 -18.68 16.50
CA LEU A 4 9.05 -19.53 15.98
C LEU A 4 8.64 -20.29 14.72
N PHE A 5 7.41 -20.80 14.70
CA PHE A 5 6.84 -21.49 13.54
C PHE A 5 6.87 -20.60 12.28
N PHE A 6 6.34 -19.37 12.37
CA PHE A 6 6.34 -18.43 11.24
C PHE A 6 7.72 -17.83 10.95
N SER A 7 8.65 -17.83 11.90
CA SER A 7 10.04 -17.38 11.68
C SER A 7 10.85 -18.34 10.82
N ILE A 8 10.57 -19.65 10.92
CA ILE A 8 11.25 -20.70 10.13
C ILE A 8 10.58 -20.90 8.76
N ALA A 9 9.34 -20.45 8.58
CA ALA A 9 8.64 -20.52 7.30
C ALA A 9 9.37 -19.78 6.17
N LYS A 10 9.28 -20.32 4.94
CA LYS A 10 9.91 -19.74 3.74
C LYS A 10 9.13 -18.55 3.17
N GLY A 11 7.80 -18.62 3.17
CA GLY A 11 6.93 -17.50 2.81
C GLY A 11 6.57 -16.71 4.06
N LYS A 12 6.97 -15.44 4.14
CA LYS A 12 6.74 -14.59 5.31
C LYS A 12 5.90 -13.38 4.91
N LEU A 13 4.69 -13.32 5.44
CA LEU A 13 3.89 -12.09 5.44
C LEU A 13 3.99 -11.44 6.81
N PRO A 14 4.15 -10.10 6.91
CA PRO A 14 4.21 -9.40 8.19
C PRO A 14 3.03 -9.72 9.12
N THR A 15 1.86 -10.01 8.56
CA THR A 15 0.62 -10.32 9.29
C THR A 15 0.65 -11.66 10.02
N TYR A 16 1.60 -12.57 9.72
CA TYR A 16 1.68 -13.87 10.40
C TYR A 16 2.00 -13.77 11.90
N ILE A 17 2.56 -12.64 12.35
CA ILE A 17 2.83 -12.41 13.77
C ILE A 17 1.59 -11.97 14.56
N LEU A 18 0.49 -11.56 13.88
CA LEU A 18 -0.69 -10.97 14.52
C LEU A 18 -1.26 -11.80 15.68
N PRO A 19 -1.40 -13.14 15.58
CA PRO A 19 -1.91 -13.95 16.69
C PRO A 19 -1.05 -13.90 17.96
N CYS A 20 0.20 -13.44 17.89
CA CYS A 20 1.07 -13.31 19.06
C CYS A 20 0.77 -12.07 19.90
N PHE A 21 0.10 -11.04 19.37
CA PHE A 21 -0.08 -9.77 20.08
C PHE A 21 -1.06 -9.88 21.25
N ALA A 22 -2.17 -10.62 21.11
CA ALA A 22 -3.16 -10.79 22.17
C ALA A 22 -2.61 -11.47 23.44
N PRO A 23 -1.93 -12.64 23.38
CA PRO A 23 -1.33 -13.22 24.59
C PRO A 23 -0.18 -12.37 25.14
N LEU A 24 0.60 -11.73 24.26
CA LEU A 24 1.69 -10.84 24.68
C LEU A 24 1.17 -9.62 25.45
N SER A 25 0.08 -9.00 25.00
CA SER A 25 -0.50 -7.83 25.67
C SER A 25 -0.99 -8.16 27.08
N ILE A 26 -1.58 -9.34 27.29
CA ILE A 26 -1.99 -9.82 28.62
C ILE A 26 -0.77 -9.98 29.55
N LEU A 27 0.31 -10.59 29.06
CA LEU A 27 1.55 -10.74 29.82
C LEU A 27 2.19 -9.39 30.15
N MET A 28 2.22 -8.47 29.19
CA MET A 28 2.72 -7.10 29.38
C MET A 28 1.89 -6.33 30.41
N ALA A 29 0.56 -6.44 30.36
CA ALA A 29 -0.34 -5.77 31.30
C ALA A 29 -0.13 -6.28 32.74
N ARG A 30 -0.03 -7.60 32.92
CA ARG A 30 0.27 -8.19 34.24
C ARG A 30 1.62 -7.70 34.78
N TYR A 31 2.66 -7.75 33.96
CA TYR A 31 3.99 -7.26 34.35
C TYR A 31 3.98 -5.78 34.72
N ALA A 32 3.27 -4.95 33.95
CA ALA A 32 3.19 -3.52 34.21
C ALA A 32 2.48 -3.21 35.55
N LEU A 33 1.41 -3.93 35.87
CA LEU A 33 0.72 -3.81 37.17
C LEU A 33 1.62 -4.17 38.36
N GLU A 34 2.46 -5.20 38.21
CA GLU A 34 3.40 -5.62 39.25
C GLU A 34 4.57 -4.63 39.39
N ALA A 35 5.12 -4.16 38.27
CA ALA A 35 6.18 -3.15 38.25
C ALA A 35 5.73 -1.82 38.85
N ALA A 36 4.45 -1.44 38.68
CA ALA A 36 3.88 -0.23 39.29
C ALA A 36 3.87 -0.29 40.82
N LYS A 37 3.70 -1.50 41.40
CA LYS A 37 3.67 -1.70 42.87
C LYS A 37 5.07 -1.77 43.49
N THR A 38 6.06 -2.26 42.76
CA THR A 38 7.37 -2.67 43.30
C THR A 38 8.52 -1.68 43.07
N GLY A 39 8.31 -0.60 42.30
CA GLY A 39 9.31 0.47 42.17
C GLY A 39 9.37 1.19 40.82
N ALA A 40 8.46 0.88 39.87
CA ALA A 40 8.23 1.57 38.60
C ALA A 40 9.46 1.80 37.68
N LYS A 41 10.64 1.27 38.00
CA LYS A 41 11.88 1.47 37.21
C LYS A 41 11.72 0.98 35.78
N ALA A 42 11.16 -0.21 35.59
CA ALA A 42 10.87 -0.76 34.26
C ALA A 42 9.88 0.11 33.46
N LEU A 43 8.88 0.66 34.14
CA LEU A 43 7.87 1.56 33.53
C LEU A 43 8.49 2.90 33.12
N ARG A 44 9.42 3.43 33.92
CA ARG A 44 10.18 4.63 33.59
C ARG A 44 11.08 4.42 32.37
N ILE A 45 11.77 3.28 32.29
CA ILE A 45 12.57 2.90 31.12
C ILE A 45 11.67 2.78 29.89
N ASN A 46 10.49 2.15 30.00
CA ASN A 46 9.52 2.07 28.92
C ASN A 46 9.06 3.47 28.44
N GLY A 47 8.80 4.39 29.37
CA GLY A 47 8.49 5.80 29.04
C GLY A 47 9.63 6.49 28.31
N MET A 48 10.88 6.29 28.76
CA MET A 48 12.09 6.82 28.10
C MET A 48 12.26 6.28 26.68
N ILE A 49 12.05 4.98 26.47
CA ILE A 49 12.13 4.36 25.14
C ILE A 49 11.06 4.96 24.22
N ASN A 50 9.81 5.07 24.70
CA ASN A 50 8.73 5.66 23.90
C ASN A 50 8.98 7.13 23.55
N LEU A 51 9.50 7.91 24.51
CA LEU A 51 9.93 9.29 24.25
C LEU A 51 11.03 9.31 23.18
N GLY A 52 12.05 8.46 23.29
CA GLY A 52 13.13 8.34 22.31
C GLY A 52 12.62 7.98 20.91
N VAL A 53 11.68 7.03 20.81
CA VAL A 53 11.04 6.64 19.53
C VAL A 53 10.25 7.80 18.94
N GLY A 54 9.46 8.51 19.74
CA GLY A 54 8.71 9.69 19.28
C GLY A 54 9.64 10.80 18.78
N LEU A 55 10.71 11.10 19.50
CA LEU A 55 11.70 12.11 19.10
C LEU A 55 12.47 11.70 17.84
N LEU A 56 12.90 10.44 17.74
CA LEU A 56 13.54 9.90 16.54
C LEU A 56 12.60 9.97 15.34
N GLY A 57 11.31 9.67 15.53
CA GLY A 57 10.28 9.81 14.52
C GLY A 57 10.11 11.26 14.04
N LEU A 58 10.08 12.22 14.96
CA LEU A 58 10.07 13.65 14.61
C LEU A 58 11.29 14.07 13.80
N ILE A 59 12.48 13.63 14.20
CA ILE A 59 13.72 13.90 13.46
C ILE A 59 13.63 13.27 12.06
N ALA A 60 13.17 12.02 11.96
CA ALA A 60 13.00 11.34 10.68
C ALA A 60 12.03 12.10 9.77
N VAL A 61 10.88 12.56 10.30
CA VAL A 61 9.92 13.39 9.55
C VAL A 61 10.60 14.67 9.06
N LEU A 62 11.35 15.39 9.89
CA LEU A 62 12.06 16.60 9.49
C LEU A 62 13.09 16.33 8.40
N VAL A 63 13.92 15.29 8.54
CA VAL A 63 14.96 14.91 7.58
C VAL A 63 14.37 14.59 6.22
N VAL A 64 13.23 13.90 6.19
CA VAL A 64 12.58 13.47 4.94
C VAL A 64 11.50 14.42 4.42
N SER A 65 11.22 15.51 5.16
CA SER A 65 10.31 16.57 4.76
C SER A 65 10.84 17.38 3.56
N PRO A 66 9.99 18.17 2.87
CA PRO A 66 10.42 19.08 1.80
C PRO A 66 11.46 20.12 2.25
N TRP A 67 11.56 20.39 3.54
CA TRP A 67 12.51 21.34 4.14
C TRP A 67 13.76 20.67 4.72
N GLY A 68 13.83 19.34 4.64
CA GLY A 68 14.93 18.55 5.17
C GLY A 68 16.16 18.51 4.25
N PHE A 69 17.17 17.76 4.69
CA PHE A 69 18.46 17.63 4.00
C PHE A 69 18.45 16.62 2.86
N MET A 70 17.35 15.90 2.64
CA MET A 70 17.28 14.86 1.63
C MET A 70 17.04 15.44 0.23
N HIS A 71 17.93 15.15 -0.72
CA HIS A 71 17.84 15.62 -2.11
C HIS A 71 16.52 15.26 -2.81
N ARG A 72 15.90 14.14 -2.42
CA ARG A 72 14.57 13.71 -2.91
C ARG A 72 13.63 13.54 -1.72
N PRO A 73 12.93 14.61 -1.29
CA PRO A 73 12.06 14.54 -0.13
C PRO A 73 10.96 13.49 -0.33
N VAL A 74 10.49 12.92 0.79
CA VAL A 74 9.48 11.87 0.77
C VAL A 74 8.11 12.42 0.41
N TRP A 75 7.76 13.56 0.99
CA TRP A 75 6.57 14.34 0.63
C TRP A 75 6.97 15.46 -0.33
N THR A 76 6.04 15.84 -1.20
CA THR A 76 6.17 17.04 -2.02
C THR A 76 5.73 18.30 -1.25
N LYS A 77 6.01 19.50 -1.79
CA LYS A 77 5.58 20.77 -1.17
C LYS A 77 4.06 20.91 -1.07
N ILE A 78 3.32 20.26 -1.97
CA ILE A 78 1.85 20.29 -1.98
C ILE A 78 1.29 19.40 -0.86
N GLU A 79 2.04 18.36 -0.46
CA GLU A 79 1.66 17.39 0.57
C GLU A 79 2.16 17.76 1.98
N LEU A 80 2.50 19.03 2.23
CA LEU A 80 3.00 19.47 3.52
C LEU A 80 2.06 19.15 4.68
N TYR A 81 0.75 19.12 4.44
CA TYR A 81 -0.23 18.72 5.44
C TYR A 81 -0.02 17.27 5.90
N LYS A 82 0.36 16.33 5.01
CA LYS A 82 0.65 14.94 5.37
C LYS A 82 1.91 14.81 6.21
N CYS A 83 2.94 15.60 5.87
CA CYS A 83 4.14 15.73 6.67
C CYS A 83 3.82 16.27 8.08
N LEU A 84 2.91 17.25 8.18
CA LEU A 84 2.45 17.78 9.46
C LEU A 84 1.68 16.73 10.27
N LEU A 85 0.81 15.94 9.63
CA LEU A 85 0.11 14.83 10.30
C LEU A 85 1.10 13.78 10.84
N ALA A 86 2.14 13.43 10.09
CA ALA A 86 3.21 12.56 10.57
C ALA A 86 3.94 13.15 11.78
N ALA A 87 4.25 14.44 11.75
CA ALA A 87 4.87 15.14 12.87
C ALA A 87 3.96 15.15 14.11
N ILE A 88 2.66 15.41 13.94
CA ILE A 88 1.67 15.37 15.03
C ILE A 88 1.60 13.95 15.63
N ALA A 89 1.58 12.91 14.80
CA ALA A 89 1.56 11.53 15.27
C ALA A 89 2.75 11.20 16.18
N PHE A 90 3.97 11.57 15.76
CA PHE A 90 5.17 11.34 16.56
C PHE A 90 5.30 12.31 17.76
N ALA A 91 4.75 13.53 17.67
CA ALA A 91 4.69 14.46 18.79
C ALA A 91 3.76 13.94 19.89
N VAL A 92 2.58 13.39 19.53
CA VAL A 92 1.68 12.73 20.48
C VAL A 92 2.38 11.52 21.10
N TRP A 93 3.09 10.71 20.31
CA TRP A 93 3.88 9.58 20.83
C TRP A 93 4.92 10.04 21.86
N ALA A 94 5.72 11.07 21.52
CA ALA A 94 6.73 11.63 22.42
C ALA A 94 6.11 12.20 23.70
N LEU A 95 5.01 12.94 23.59
CA LEU A 95 4.29 13.52 24.72
C LEU A 95 3.77 12.43 25.67
N MET A 96 3.12 11.38 25.13
CA MET A 96 2.62 10.27 25.94
C MET A 96 3.77 9.51 26.63
N GLY A 97 4.88 9.29 25.92
CA GLY A 97 6.10 8.70 26.49
C GLY A 97 6.69 9.54 27.64
N TRP A 98 6.76 10.86 27.46
CA TRP A 98 7.25 11.79 28.48
C TRP A 98 6.34 11.83 29.72
N LEU A 99 5.01 11.88 29.52
CA LEU A 99 4.04 11.87 30.62
C LEU A 99 4.08 10.55 31.40
N ALA A 100 4.25 9.42 30.71
CA ALA A 100 4.44 8.10 31.32
C ALA A 100 5.76 8.00 32.10
N MET A 101 6.81 8.71 31.67
CA MET A 101 8.11 8.75 32.36
C MET A 101 8.08 9.61 33.63
N LYS A 102 7.36 10.74 33.64
CA LYS A 102 7.39 11.72 34.75
C LYS A 102 6.75 11.18 36.04
N ASP A 103 5.74 10.32 35.91
CA ASP A 103 5.00 9.74 37.04
C ASP A 103 4.69 8.27 36.75
N SER A 104 5.74 7.47 36.59
CA SER A 104 5.66 6.09 36.09
C SER A 104 4.89 5.13 37.01
N GLY A 105 4.69 5.46 38.28
CA GLY A 105 3.85 4.65 39.17
C GLY A 105 2.36 4.79 38.86
N ARG A 106 1.91 5.99 38.48
CA ARG A 106 0.48 6.31 38.28
C ARG A 106 0.07 6.42 36.81
N ARG A 107 0.96 6.88 35.94
CA ARG A 107 0.66 7.24 34.54
C ARG A 107 1.22 6.28 33.50
N TRP A 108 1.70 5.11 33.92
CA TRP A 108 2.31 4.14 33.00
C TRP A 108 1.37 3.68 31.87
N SER A 109 0.05 3.68 32.11
CA SER A 109 -0.95 3.31 31.12
C SER A 109 -0.97 4.26 29.91
N LEU A 110 -0.50 5.51 30.07
CA LEU A 110 -0.36 6.45 28.95
C LEU A 110 0.63 5.95 27.89
N ALA A 111 1.59 5.08 28.26
CA ALA A 111 2.49 4.49 27.30
C ALA A 111 1.76 3.59 26.27
N ALA A 112 0.58 3.07 26.60
CA ALA A 112 -0.25 2.33 25.66
C ALA A 112 -0.90 3.23 24.59
N LEU A 113 -1.01 4.53 24.86
CA LEU A 113 -1.54 5.53 23.92
C LEU A 113 -0.47 6.08 22.97
N CYS A 114 0.82 5.80 23.21
CA CYS A 114 1.90 6.21 22.32
C CYS A 114 1.66 5.85 20.85
N PRO A 115 1.34 4.59 20.47
CA PRO A 115 1.09 4.24 19.08
C PRO A 115 -0.24 4.75 18.54
N LEU A 116 -1.14 5.30 19.37
CA LEU A 116 -2.49 5.69 18.94
C LEU A 116 -2.44 6.81 17.89
N GLY A 117 -1.59 7.82 18.10
CA GLY A 117 -1.43 8.92 17.13
C GLY A 117 -1.01 8.40 15.76
N LEU A 118 -0.08 7.44 15.72
CA LEU A 118 0.34 6.79 14.48
C LEU A 118 -0.80 5.93 13.90
N ALA A 119 -1.46 5.11 14.71
CA ALA A 119 -2.55 4.24 14.25
C ALA A 119 -3.69 5.02 13.59
N LEU A 120 -4.02 6.21 14.10
CA LEU A 120 -5.09 7.05 13.57
C LEU A 120 -4.67 7.89 12.37
N LEU A 121 -3.41 8.34 12.32
CA LEU A 121 -2.95 9.31 11.32
C LEU A 121 -2.13 8.69 10.18
N VAL A 122 -1.60 7.47 10.36
CA VAL A 122 -0.66 6.87 9.38
C VAL A 122 -1.27 6.80 7.99
N GLY A 123 -2.55 6.42 7.87
CA GLY A 123 -3.24 6.30 6.56
C GLY A 123 -3.32 7.63 5.81
N PHE A 124 -3.46 8.75 6.51
CA PHE A 124 -3.52 10.09 5.92
C PHE A 124 -2.13 10.72 5.72
N ALA A 125 -1.12 10.21 6.43
CA ALA A 125 0.25 10.68 6.35
C ALA A 125 1.06 9.99 5.24
N ILE A 126 0.56 8.90 4.64
CA ILE A 126 1.28 8.18 3.57
C ILE A 126 1.49 9.12 2.37
N PRO A 127 2.73 9.27 1.87
CA PRO A 127 3.03 10.10 0.70
C PRO A 127 2.40 9.55 -0.58
N ASP A 128 1.94 10.42 -1.48
CA ASP A 128 1.30 10.05 -2.75
C ASP A 128 2.22 9.17 -3.59
N ARG A 129 3.51 9.48 -3.68
CA ARG A 129 4.46 8.62 -4.40
C ARG A 129 4.49 7.15 -3.92
N VAL A 130 4.16 6.90 -2.65
CA VAL A 130 4.06 5.55 -2.07
C VAL A 130 2.70 4.96 -2.37
N ILE A 131 1.63 5.76 -2.24
CA ILE A 131 0.27 5.38 -2.60
C ILE A 131 0.21 5.03 -4.08
N ASP A 132 0.58 5.93 -4.99
CA ASP A 132 0.52 5.75 -6.44
C ASP A 132 1.37 4.57 -6.93
N SER A 133 2.50 4.29 -6.26
CA SER A 133 3.33 3.12 -6.59
C SER A 133 2.68 1.79 -6.17
N LYS A 134 1.68 1.81 -5.28
CA LYS A 134 1.11 0.62 -4.63
C LYS A 134 -0.41 0.49 -4.79
N GLN A 135 -1.10 1.56 -5.16
CA GLN A 135 -2.54 1.68 -5.31
C GLN A 135 -2.87 2.22 -6.71
N PRO A 136 -3.04 1.34 -7.70
CA PRO A 136 -3.37 1.71 -9.08
C PRO A 136 -4.82 2.24 -9.23
N GLN A 137 -5.62 2.19 -8.16
CA GLN A 137 -7.03 2.57 -8.13
C GLN A 137 -7.26 4.05 -8.44
N PHE A 138 -6.31 4.93 -8.12
CA PHE A 138 -6.40 6.34 -8.47
C PHE A 138 -6.40 6.57 -9.99
N LEU A 139 -5.58 5.81 -10.74
CA LEU A 139 -5.62 5.87 -12.20
C LEU A 139 -6.95 5.34 -12.74
N VAL A 140 -7.48 4.26 -12.15
CA VAL A 140 -8.79 3.72 -12.55
C VAL A 140 -9.88 4.77 -12.41
N ASP A 141 -9.84 5.57 -11.34
CA ASP A 141 -10.79 6.67 -11.12
C ASP A 141 -10.63 7.77 -12.18
N ILE A 142 -9.40 8.20 -12.47
CA ILE A 142 -9.10 9.21 -13.50
C ILE A 142 -9.60 8.78 -14.89
N VAL A 143 -9.38 7.51 -15.27
CA VAL A 143 -9.76 7.00 -16.60
C VAL A 143 -11.12 6.29 -16.60
N SER A 144 -11.88 6.37 -15.51
CA SER A 144 -13.14 5.64 -15.31
C SER A 144 -14.16 5.94 -16.42
N GLU A 145 -14.29 7.20 -16.83
CA GLU A 145 -15.19 7.61 -17.92
C GLU A 145 -14.86 6.93 -19.26
N SER A 146 -13.58 6.63 -19.50
CA SER A 146 -13.13 5.91 -20.70
C SER A 146 -13.19 4.38 -20.52
N LEU A 147 -13.00 3.88 -19.30
CA LEU A 147 -13.02 2.46 -18.96
C LEU A 147 -14.43 1.87 -18.89
N GLN A 148 -15.39 2.58 -18.32
CA GLN A 148 -16.77 2.10 -18.16
C GLN A 148 -17.45 1.67 -19.47
N PRO A 149 -17.38 2.45 -20.58
CA PRO A 149 -17.98 2.04 -21.84
C PRO A 149 -17.15 0.99 -22.60
N SER A 150 -15.94 0.64 -22.13
CA SER A 150 -15.08 -0.32 -22.83
C SER A 150 -15.69 -1.71 -22.79
N ARG A 151 -15.84 -2.33 -23.97
CA ARG A 151 -16.33 -3.70 -24.08
C ARG A 151 -15.36 -4.67 -23.42
N TYR A 152 -14.06 -4.48 -23.65
CA TYR A 152 -13.00 -5.32 -23.10
C TYR A 152 -12.03 -4.50 -22.27
N VAL A 153 -11.65 -5.03 -21.11
CA VAL A 153 -10.67 -4.42 -20.20
C VAL A 153 -9.60 -5.45 -19.88
N LEU A 154 -8.35 -5.12 -20.19
CA LEU A 154 -7.19 -5.99 -20.08
C LEU A 154 -6.17 -5.44 -19.08
N THR A 155 -5.48 -6.32 -18.34
CA THR A 155 -4.37 -5.91 -17.46
C THR A 155 -3.34 -7.01 -17.23
N ASN A 156 -2.08 -6.64 -17.00
CA ASN A 156 -0.98 -7.57 -16.72
C ASN A 156 -0.69 -7.76 -15.23
N ASN A 157 -1.56 -7.27 -14.34
CA ASN A 157 -1.34 -7.32 -12.90
C ASN A 157 -2.61 -7.75 -12.16
N VAL A 158 -2.51 -8.79 -11.33
CA VAL A 158 -3.64 -9.36 -10.58
C VAL A 158 -4.25 -8.35 -9.59
N GLY A 159 -3.41 -7.52 -8.96
CA GLY A 159 -3.88 -6.46 -8.06
C GLY A 159 -4.66 -5.37 -8.80
N ILE A 160 -4.20 -4.96 -9.99
CA ILE A 160 -4.94 -4.06 -10.87
C ILE A 160 -6.24 -4.70 -11.33
N ALA A 161 -6.21 -5.98 -11.72
CA ALA A 161 -7.41 -6.71 -12.15
C ALA A 161 -8.50 -6.69 -11.08
N GLY A 162 -8.15 -6.97 -9.82
CA GLY A 162 -9.07 -6.88 -8.69
C GLY A 162 -9.61 -5.47 -8.47
N GLY A 163 -8.76 -4.45 -8.58
CA GLY A 163 -9.17 -3.04 -8.49
C GLY A 163 -10.14 -2.62 -9.60
N LEU A 164 -9.83 -2.97 -10.85
CA LEU A 164 -10.69 -2.71 -12.01
C LEU A 164 -12.04 -3.41 -11.88
N ALA A 165 -12.05 -4.68 -11.50
CA ALA A 165 -13.28 -5.44 -11.29
C ALA A 165 -14.17 -4.79 -10.21
N TRP A 166 -13.55 -4.34 -9.12
CA TRP A 166 -14.26 -3.69 -8.02
C TRP A 166 -14.83 -2.31 -8.41
N GLU A 167 -14.05 -1.47 -9.07
CA GLU A 167 -14.46 -0.10 -9.44
C GLU A 167 -15.49 -0.11 -10.58
N LEU A 168 -15.22 -0.88 -11.64
CA LEU A 168 -16.10 -0.97 -12.81
C LEU A 168 -17.30 -1.90 -12.60
N LYS A 169 -17.41 -2.53 -11.43
CA LYS A 169 -18.48 -3.47 -11.05
C LYS A 169 -18.68 -4.58 -12.09
N ARG A 170 -17.58 -5.15 -12.60
CA ARG A 170 -17.58 -6.17 -13.65
C ARG A 170 -16.61 -7.31 -13.33
N SER A 171 -16.88 -8.50 -13.88
CA SER A 171 -16.13 -9.73 -13.58
C SER A 171 -15.34 -10.28 -14.77
N ASP A 172 -15.41 -9.63 -15.92
CA ASP A 172 -14.84 -10.03 -17.20
C ASP A 172 -13.55 -9.26 -17.53
N ILE A 173 -12.72 -9.02 -16.51
CA ILE A 173 -11.38 -8.44 -16.68
C ILE A 173 -10.46 -9.54 -17.22
N ILE A 174 -9.82 -9.26 -18.35
CA ILE A 174 -8.96 -10.21 -19.06
C ILE A 174 -7.50 -9.99 -18.64
N MET A 175 -6.79 -11.06 -18.33
CA MET A 175 -5.37 -11.00 -18.04
C MET A 175 -4.56 -10.86 -19.34
N PHE A 176 -3.60 -9.95 -19.36
CA PHE A 176 -2.74 -9.66 -20.49
C PHE A 176 -1.30 -10.05 -20.17
N ASP A 177 -0.71 -10.92 -20.99
CA ASP A 177 0.70 -11.37 -20.96
C ASP A 177 1.16 -12.08 -19.67
N LYS A 178 1.02 -11.43 -18.51
CA LYS A 178 1.35 -11.96 -17.19
C LYS A 178 0.10 -12.50 -16.50
N GLN A 179 0.15 -13.76 -16.09
CA GLN A 179 -0.95 -14.44 -15.39
C GLN A 179 -0.85 -14.32 -13.85
N GLY A 180 0.37 -14.27 -13.32
CA GLY A 180 0.62 -14.16 -11.88
C GLY A 180 -0.03 -15.29 -11.07
N GLU A 181 -0.68 -14.91 -9.96
CA GLU A 181 -1.38 -15.83 -9.05
C GLU A 181 -2.59 -16.52 -9.69
N LEU A 182 -3.13 -15.97 -10.78
CA LEU A 182 -4.31 -16.51 -11.47
C LEU A 182 -3.98 -17.65 -12.45
N LYS A 183 -2.70 -17.97 -12.67
CA LYS A 183 -2.27 -19.03 -13.60
C LYS A 183 -3.07 -20.32 -13.43
N TYR A 184 -3.14 -20.82 -12.19
CA TYR A 184 -3.87 -22.06 -11.89
C TYR A 184 -5.36 -21.97 -12.26
N GLY A 185 -6.00 -20.81 -12.07
CA GLY A 185 -7.41 -20.60 -12.43
C GLY A 185 -7.63 -20.44 -13.93
N LEU A 186 -6.69 -19.80 -14.63
CA LEU A 186 -6.76 -19.58 -16.08
C LEU A 186 -6.58 -20.86 -16.90
N ASP A 187 -5.98 -21.90 -16.31
CA ASP A 187 -5.83 -23.21 -16.94
C ASP A 187 -7.14 -24.03 -16.99
N TRP A 188 -8.21 -23.58 -16.33
CA TRP A 188 -9.50 -24.28 -16.34
C TRP A 188 -10.33 -24.04 -17.62
N PRO A 189 -11.19 -24.99 -18.03
CA PRO A 189 -11.99 -24.86 -19.26
C PRO A 189 -12.96 -23.69 -19.29
N ASP A 190 -13.46 -23.25 -18.12
CA ASP A 190 -14.40 -22.14 -17.96
C ASP A 190 -13.71 -20.76 -18.01
N ALA A 191 -12.38 -20.71 -17.85
CA ALA A 191 -11.59 -19.49 -17.94
C ALA A 191 -11.02 -19.24 -19.36
N GLN A 192 -11.40 -20.05 -20.34
CA GLN A 192 -10.97 -19.89 -21.75
C GLN A 192 -11.45 -18.54 -22.29
N GLY A 193 -10.51 -17.70 -22.73
CA GLY A 193 -10.77 -16.32 -23.19
C GLY A 193 -10.48 -15.23 -22.14
N SER A 194 -10.18 -15.60 -20.89
CA SER A 194 -9.79 -14.65 -19.82
C SER A 194 -8.30 -14.32 -19.82
N PHE A 195 -7.55 -14.74 -20.84
CA PHE A 195 -6.13 -14.43 -21.02
C PHE A 195 -5.79 -14.15 -22.49
N VAL A 196 -4.97 -13.12 -22.72
CA VAL A 196 -4.41 -12.77 -24.04
C VAL A 196 -2.91 -12.56 -23.90
N SER A 197 -2.11 -13.26 -24.69
CA SER A 197 -0.66 -13.06 -24.71
C SER A 197 -0.27 -11.80 -25.51
N GLN A 198 0.87 -11.19 -25.19
CA GLN A 198 1.35 -10.03 -25.94
C GLN A 198 1.53 -10.34 -27.44
N ALA A 199 2.07 -11.52 -27.77
CA ALA A 199 2.28 -11.93 -29.15
C ALA A 199 0.97 -12.10 -29.95
N GLY A 200 -0.10 -12.59 -29.29
CA GLY A 200 -1.41 -12.79 -29.93
C GLY A 200 -2.32 -11.56 -29.89
N PHE A 201 -1.89 -10.48 -29.23
CA PHE A 201 -2.77 -9.35 -28.96
C PHE A 201 -3.17 -8.58 -30.22
N ALA A 202 -2.28 -8.42 -31.20
CA ALA A 202 -2.62 -7.69 -32.42
C ALA A 202 -3.79 -8.35 -33.20
N ASP A 203 -3.73 -9.67 -33.35
CA ASP A 203 -4.78 -10.45 -34.01
C ASP A 203 -6.07 -10.46 -33.17
N TRP A 204 -5.92 -10.63 -31.84
CA TRP A 204 -7.05 -10.58 -30.92
C TRP A 204 -7.76 -9.21 -30.98
N LEU A 205 -7.00 -8.12 -30.97
CA LEU A 205 -7.52 -6.76 -31.04
C LEU A 205 -8.28 -6.52 -32.34
N ALA A 206 -7.74 -6.98 -33.49
CA ALA A 206 -8.39 -6.84 -34.78
C ALA A 206 -9.77 -7.52 -34.82
N ALA A 207 -9.91 -8.69 -34.19
CA ALA A 207 -11.17 -9.43 -34.12
C ALA A 207 -12.19 -8.83 -33.13
N HIS A 208 -11.74 -8.21 -32.04
CA HIS A 208 -12.60 -7.81 -30.92
C HIS A 208 -12.94 -6.32 -30.89
N ARG A 209 -12.08 -5.43 -31.42
CA ARG A 209 -12.31 -3.98 -31.39
C ARG A 209 -13.56 -3.51 -32.15
N GLN A 210 -14.04 -4.32 -33.09
CA GLN A 210 -15.32 -4.09 -33.80
C GLN A 210 -16.53 -4.11 -32.84
N GLN A 211 -16.44 -4.83 -31.73
CA GLN A 211 -17.55 -5.03 -30.78
C GLN A 211 -17.66 -3.91 -29.74
N GLY A 212 -16.71 -2.97 -29.73
CA GLY A 212 -16.66 -1.85 -28.80
C GLY A 212 -15.23 -1.52 -28.37
N PRO A 213 -15.05 -0.44 -27.58
CA PRO A 213 -13.72 0.02 -27.18
C PRO A 213 -12.98 -1.05 -26.36
N VAL A 214 -11.67 -1.16 -26.59
CA VAL A 214 -10.77 -2.05 -25.85
C VAL A 214 -9.82 -1.19 -25.04
N SER A 215 -9.77 -1.41 -23.73
CA SER A 215 -8.91 -0.67 -22.82
C SER A 215 -7.90 -1.59 -22.14
N LEU A 216 -6.64 -1.18 -22.09
CA LEU A 216 -5.57 -1.86 -21.38
C LEU A 216 -5.11 -0.97 -20.22
N VAL A 217 -4.95 -1.57 -19.04
CA VAL A 217 -4.31 -0.93 -17.88
C VAL A 217 -3.12 -1.79 -17.47
N LEU A 218 -1.92 -1.34 -17.83
CA LEU A 218 -0.69 -2.11 -17.68
C LEU A 218 0.20 -1.53 -16.59
N LEU A 219 0.76 -2.40 -15.75
CA LEU A 219 1.86 -2.07 -14.85
C LEU A 219 3.19 -2.35 -15.54
N MET A 220 3.95 -1.30 -15.80
CA MET A 220 5.26 -1.33 -16.44
C MET A 220 6.35 -1.78 -15.46
N ASP A 221 7.36 -2.49 -15.95
CA ASP A 221 8.55 -2.79 -15.16
C ASP A 221 9.42 -1.52 -14.96
N LYS A 222 10.35 -1.56 -14.00
CA LYS A 222 11.13 -0.35 -13.65
C LYS A 222 12.05 0.02 -14.82
N GLY A 223 11.88 1.23 -15.36
CA GLY A 223 12.71 1.76 -16.43
C GLY A 223 12.24 1.40 -17.85
N GLU A 224 11.09 0.73 -17.96
CA GLU A 224 10.42 0.45 -19.23
C GLU A 224 9.54 1.62 -19.62
N SER A 225 9.55 2.03 -20.90
CA SER A 225 8.67 3.08 -21.42
C SER A 225 7.50 2.46 -22.18
N MET A 226 6.35 3.15 -22.16
CA MET A 226 5.21 2.79 -23.00
C MET A 226 5.59 2.65 -24.49
N LEU A 227 6.54 3.48 -24.97
CA LEU A 227 6.98 3.50 -26.36
C LEU A 227 7.70 2.21 -26.79
N ASP A 228 8.23 1.45 -25.83
CA ASP A 228 8.97 0.21 -26.07
C ASP A 228 8.04 -1.01 -26.12
N LEU A 229 6.75 -0.84 -25.81
CA LEU A 229 5.78 -1.92 -25.87
C LEU A 229 5.51 -2.28 -27.34
N PRO A 230 5.70 -3.54 -27.77
CA PRO A 230 5.36 -4.02 -29.11
C PRO A 230 3.83 -4.18 -29.26
N LEU A 231 3.10 -3.09 -29.03
CA LEU A 231 1.65 -3.01 -29.14
C LEU A 231 1.26 -2.15 -30.34
N PRO A 232 0.11 -2.42 -30.98
CA PRO A 232 -0.46 -1.51 -31.97
C PRO A 232 -0.61 -0.10 -31.39
N LYS A 233 -0.47 0.92 -32.24
CA LYS A 233 -0.62 2.31 -31.82
C LYS A 233 -2.03 2.54 -31.23
N PRO A 234 -2.15 3.00 -29.97
CA PRO A 234 -3.45 3.28 -29.36
C PRO A 234 -4.05 4.59 -29.87
N ASP A 235 -5.36 4.72 -29.76
CA ASP A 235 -6.09 5.95 -30.07
C ASP A 235 -5.96 6.96 -28.93
N ASN A 236 -6.09 6.50 -27.68
CA ASN A 236 -5.82 7.29 -26.47
C ASN A 236 -4.79 6.59 -25.59
N ALA A 237 -3.92 7.38 -24.98
CA ALA A 237 -2.89 6.88 -24.07
C ALA A 237 -2.71 7.84 -22.89
N TYR A 238 -2.55 7.27 -21.70
CA TYR A 238 -2.28 8.04 -20.49
C TYR A 238 -1.28 7.28 -19.62
N GLU A 239 -0.27 7.98 -19.11
CA GLU A 239 0.78 7.40 -18.28
C GLU A 239 0.80 8.09 -16.91
N LEU A 240 0.66 7.30 -15.84
CA LEU A 240 0.79 7.75 -14.47
C LEU A 240 1.82 6.90 -13.73
N GLY A 241 3.04 7.43 -13.63
CA GLY A 241 4.14 6.76 -12.94
C GLY A 241 4.56 5.47 -13.63
N ARG A 242 4.07 4.32 -13.14
CA ARG A 242 4.34 2.99 -13.73
C ARG A 242 3.10 2.32 -14.30
N VAL A 243 1.95 2.97 -14.20
CA VAL A 243 0.68 2.43 -14.71
C VAL A 243 0.34 3.18 -15.98
N VAL A 244 0.09 2.45 -17.05
CA VAL A 244 -0.23 2.97 -18.37
C VAL A 244 -1.64 2.54 -18.74
N PHE A 245 -2.44 3.50 -19.19
CA PHE A 245 -3.75 3.27 -19.80
C PHE A 245 -3.64 3.44 -21.31
N LEU A 246 -4.12 2.45 -22.06
CA LEU A 246 -4.20 2.47 -23.52
C LEU A 246 -5.63 2.17 -23.93
N GLN A 247 -6.15 2.91 -24.91
CA GLN A 247 -7.47 2.68 -25.45
C GLN A 247 -7.42 2.54 -26.96
N TYR A 248 -8.16 1.56 -27.46
CA TYR A 248 -8.40 1.32 -28.87
C TYR A 248 -9.89 1.46 -29.14
N LEU A 249 -10.24 2.40 -30.00
CA LEU A 249 -11.61 2.65 -30.40
C LEU A 249 -12.03 1.71 -31.54
N PRO A 250 -13.34 1.49 -31.74
CA PRO A 250 -13.83 0.70 -32.87
C PRO A 250 -13.38 1.31 -34.20
N GLN A 251 -12.93 0.44 -35.11
CA GLN A 251 -12.54 0.77 -36.48
C GLN A 251 -13.17 -0.23 -37.44
#